data_AF-A0A661C5N0-F1
#
_entry.id   AF-A0A661C5N0-F1
#
_cell.length_a   1.000
_cell.length_b   1.000
_cell.length_c   1.000
_cell.angle_alpha   90.00
_cell.angle_beta   90.00
_cell.angle_gamma   90.00
#
_symmetry.space_group_name_H-M   'P 1'
#
loop_
_entity.id
_entity.type
_entity.pdbx_description
1 polymer ?
#
loop_
_entity_poly.entity_id
_entity_poly.type
_entity_poly.pdbx_seq_one_letter_code
_entity_poly.pdbx_strand_id
1 'polypeptide(L)'
;MSDPVTIAVICFSRSRFQPAKEFCEDNKLPLLKKKSDLYDLQLIIHDDLIELYDKQLNTSISIDFLSGALAHRHQFGGGRGQAIAKAIGLKSGNTPTILDTTAGLAGDAFVLATLGCSVTMIERSAILFTMIEDALERASLNEAFDAIIKRGFTAINTDANDYIKNQLLTDNTA
;
A
#
# COMPACT_ATOMS: atom_id res chain seq x y z
N MET A 1 -20.99 -20.51 1.74
CA MET A 1 -21.79 -19.27 1.90
C MET A 1 -20.99 -18.37 2.82
N SER A 2 -20.22 -17.46 2.25
CA SER A 2 -19.65 -16.31 2.98
C SER A 2 -20.56 -15.14 2.63
N ASP A 3 -21.31 -14.66 3.63
CA ASP A 3 -22.02 -13.38 3.56
C ASP A 3 -21.06 -12.25 3.17
N PRO A 4 -21.56 -11.18 2.52
CA PRO A 4 -20.71 -10.17 1.92
C PRO A 4 -19.84 -9.53 3.00
N VAL A 5 -18.52 -9.62 2.82
CA VAL A 5 -17.56 -8.86 3.62
C VAL A 5 -17.87 -7.39 3.39
N THR A 6 -18.59 -6.78 4.32
CA THR A 6 -18.69 -5.34 4.42
C THR A 6 -17.59 -4.92 5.37
N ILE A 7 -16.66 -4.10 4.90
CA ILE A 7 -15.65 -3.45 5.73
C ILE A 7 -16.32 -2.20 6.34
N ALA A 8 -16.00 -1.86 7.58
CA ALA A 8 -16.38 -0.56 8.15
C ALA A 8 -15.15 0.33 8.33
N VAL A 9 -15.36 1.64 8.26
CA VAL A 9 -14.33 2.63 8.59
C VAL A 9 -14.65 3.22 9.96
N ILE A 10 -13.62 3.37 10.79
CA ILE A 10 -13.70 4.01 12.09
C ILE A 10 -12.67 5.13 12.11
N CYS A 11 -13.13 6.37 12.32
CA CYS A 11 -12.23 7.50 12.41
C CYS A 11 -12.19 8.03 13.85
N PHE A 12 -11.06 7.85 14.53
CA PHE A 12 -10.82 8.44 15.84
C PHE A 12 -10.15 9.82 15.74
N SER A 13 -9.50 10.10 14.61
CA SER A 13 -8.90 11.39 14.33
C SER A 13 -9.95 12.46 14.04
N ARG A 14 -9.81 13.63 14.69
CA ARG A 14 -10.62 14.81 14.36
C ARG A 14 -10.15 15.48 13.08
N SER A 15 -8.84 15.58 12.88
CA SER A 15 -8.24 16.22 11.71
C SER A 15 -8.51 15.43 10.43
N ARG A 16 -8.59 14.10 10.52
CA ARG A 16 -8.83 13.21 9.37
C ARG A 16 -10.30 12.84 9.17
N PHE A 17 -11.23 13.37 9.98
CA PHE A 17 -12.64 12.99 9.90
C PHE A 17 -13.28 13.36 8.55
N GLN A 18 -13.00 14.56 8.03
CA GLN A 18 -13.58 14.99 6.75
C GLN A 18 -13.05 14.15 5.57
N PRO A 19 -11.73 13.93 5.41
CA PRO A 19 -11.21 12.98 4.43
C PRO A 19 -11.76 11.55 4.60
N ALA A 20 -11.87 11.05 5.85
CA ALA A 20 -12.44 9.73 6.11
C ALA A 20 -13.90 9.63 5.67
N LYS A 21 -14.68 10.70 5.86
CA LYS A 21 -16.08 10.76 5.43
C LYS A 21 -16.19 10.72 3.91
N GLU A 22 -15.40 11.51 3.20
CA GLU A 22 -15.34 11.51 1.72
C GLU A 22 -14.95 10.13 1.18
N PHE A 23 -13.89 9.54 1.74
CA PHE A 23 -13.46 8.18 1.41
C PHE A 23 -14.59 7.14 1.59
N CYS A 24 -15.36 7.24 2.67
CA CYS A 24 -16.50 6.36 2.92
C CYS A 24 -17.63 6.56 1.90
N GLU A 25 -17.93 7.79 1.53
CA GLU A 25 -18.96 8.12 0.55
C GLU A 25 -18.59 7.57 -0.84
N ASP A 26 -17.35 7.82 -1.28
CA ASP A 26 -16.83 7.35 -2.58
C ASP A 26 -16.82 5.82 -2.68
N ASN A 27 -16.45 5.14 -1.59
CA ASN A 27 -16.32 3.69 -1.55
C ASN A 27 -17.57 2.96 -1.03
N LYS A 28 -18.65 3.69 -0.71
CA LYS A 28 -19.90 3.15 -0.15
C LYS A 28 -19.68 2.32 1.11
N LEU A 29 -18.81 2.82 2.00
CA LEU A 29 -18.47 2.18 3.27
C LEU A 29 -19.18 2.88 4.45
N PRO A 30 -19.58 2.14 5.49
CA PRO A 30 -20.12 2.74 6.71
C PRO A 30 -19.00 3.39 7.53
N LEU A 31 -19.22 4.64 7.94
CA LEU A 31 -18.37 5.36 8.90
C LEU A 31 -18.95 5.24 10.31
N LEU A 32 -18.19 4.62 11.21
CA LEU A 32 -18.58 4.35 12.59
C LEU A 32 -17.77 5.19 13.58
N LYS A 33 -18.36 5.43 14.76
CA LYS A 33 -17.70 6.14 15.88
C LYS A 33 -16.89 5.21 16.81
N LYS A 34 -17.08 3.90 16.68
CA LYS A 34 -16.44 2.87 17.51
C LYS A 34 -16.41 1.54 16.76
N LYS A 35 -15.55 0.62 17.22
CA LYS A 35 -15.51 -0.76 16.75
C LYS A 35 -16.88 -1.45 16.86
N SER A 36 -17.18 -2.33 15.92
CA SER A 36 -18.46 -3.02 15.82
C SER A 36 -18.27 -4.49 15.49
N ASP A 37 -18.96 -5.36 16.24
CA ASP A 37 -18.94 -6.80 15.99
C ASP A 37 -19.71 -7.21 14.73
N LEU A 38 -20.43 -6.26 14.10
CA LEU A 38 -21.14 -6.48 12.84
C LEU A 38 -20.20 -6.59 11.63
N TYR A 39 -18.95 -6.15 11.76
CA TYR A 39 -17.98 -6.09 10.67
C TYR A 39 -16.73 -6.89 11.06
N ASP A 40 -16.36 -7.87 10.25
CA ASP A 40 -15.17 -8.69 10.51
C ASP A 40 -13.88 -7.92 10.27
N LEU A 41 -13.89 -7.02 9.28
CA LEU A 41 -12.77 -6.14 8.94
C LEU A 41 -13.15 -4.68 9.19
N GLN A 42 -12.25 -3.96 9.84
CA GLN A 42 -12.46 -2.57 10.25
C GLN A 42 -11.21 -1.75 9.92
N LEU A 43 -11.33 -0.79 9.01
CA LEU A 43 -10.28 0.20 8.72
C LEU A 43 -10.35 1.29 9.78
N ILE A 44 -9.27 1.45 10.55
CA ILE A 44 -9.22 2.36 11.68
C ILE A 44 -8.24 3.47 11.36
N ILE A 45 -8.74 4.71 11.43
CA ILE A 45 -7.99 5.93 11.12
C ILE A 45 -7.71 6.65 12.43
N HIS A 46 -6.44 6.59 12.85
CA HIS A 46 -5.86 7.36 13.94
C HIS A 46 -5.25 8.67 13.40
N ASP A 47 -4.77 9.53 14.29
CA ASP A 47 -4.13 10.80 13.88
C ASP A 47 -2.84 10.55 13.08
N ASP A 48 -2.11 9.49 13.40
CA ASP A 48 -0.76 9.18 12.91
C ASP A 48 -0.64 7.81 12.25
N LEU A 49 -1.74 7.08 12.06
CA LEU A 49 -1.71 5.73 11.49
C LEU A 49 -3.07 5.32 10.93
N ILE A 50 -3.06 4.61 9.80
CA ILE A 50 -4.17 3.77 9.37
C ILE A 50 -3.82 2.29 9.56
N GLU A 51 -4.73 1.55 10.21
CA GLU A 51 -4.63 0.10 10.39
C GLU A 51 -5.90 -0.61 9.92
N LEU A 52 -5.75 -1.86 9.47
CA LEU A 52 -6.86 -2.76 9.22
C LEU A 52 -6.93 -3.78 10.35
N TYR A 53 -7.99 -3.73 11.13
CA TYR A 53 -8.27 -4.68 12.20
C TYR A 53 -9.14 -5.83 11.68
N ASP A 54 -8.69 -7.05 11.95
CA ASP A 54 -9.42 -8.30 11.73
C ASP A 54 -9.94 -8.83 13.08
N LYS A 55 -11.26 -8.87 13.22
CA LYS A 55 -11.96 -9.36 14.41
C LYS A 55 -11.78 -10.87 14.61
N GLN A 56 -11.77 -11.65 13.53
CA GLN A 56 -11.68 -13.12 13.60
C GLN A 56 -10.30 -13.54 14.07
N LEU A 57 -9.25 -12.87 13.59
CA LEU A 57 -7.86 -13.09 13.99
C LEU A 57 -7.47 -12.33 15.25
N ASN A 58 -8.31 -11.39 15.69
CA ASN A 58 -8.05 -10.44 16.76
C ASN A 58 -6.67 -9.77 16.60
N THR A 59 -6.39 -9.27 15.40
CA THR A 59 -5.11 -8.66 15.05
C THR A 59 -5.32 -7.43 14.17
N SER A 60 -4.35 -6.53 14.20
CA SER A 60 -4.29 -5.38 13.28
C SER A 60 -3.09 -5.53 12.37
N ILE A 61 -3.23 -5.04 11.15
CA ILE A 61 -2.12 -4.84 10.23
C ILE A 61 -2.05 -3.37 9.82
N SER A 62 -0.83 -2.86 9.71
CA SER A 62 -0.52 -1.56 9.12
C SER A 62 0.70 -1.70 8.24
N ILE A 63 0.89 -0.76 7.32
CA ILE A 63 2.06 -0.72 6.44
C ILE A 63 3.06 0.25 7.05
N ASP A 64 4.27 -0.20 7.33
CA ASP A 64 5.35 0.65 7.83
C ASP A 64 6.63 0.33 7.06
N PHE A 65 7.15 1.32 6.35
CA PHE A 65 8.40 1.21 5.59
C PHE A 65 9.64 1.56 6.41
N LEU A 66 9.48 2.24 7.55
CA LEU A 66 10.58 2.70 8.40
C LEU A 66 10.92 1.71 9.50
N SER A 67 9.94 0.94 9.98
CA SER A 67 10.11 -0.03 11.06
C SER A 67 9.41 -1.37 10.78
N GLY A 68 9.48 -2.30 11.73
CA GLY A 68 8.77 -3.58 11.65
C GLY A 68 9.32 -4.56 10.63
N ALA A 69 8.45 -5.46 10.16
CA ALA A 69 8.83 -6.60 9.33
C ALA A 69 9.42 -6.19 7.97
N LEU A 70 8.92 -5.11 7.36
CA LEU A 70 9.42 -4.60 6.09
C LEU A 70 10.82 -4.01 6.23
N ALA A 71 11.06 -3.18 7.25
CA ALA A 71 12.40 -2.66 7.56
C ALA A 71 13.38 -3.78 7.90
N HIS A 72 12.96 -4.78 8.69
CA HIS A 72 13.78 -5.93 9.02
C HIS A 72 14.11 -6.76 7.76
N ARG A 73 13.14 -6.98 6.88
CA ARG A 73 13.36 -7.71 5.60
C ARG A 73 14.27 -6.92 4.66
N HIS A 74 14.21 -5.60 4.65
CA HIS A 74 15.17 -4.77 3.94
C HIS A 74 16.60 -4.96 4.48
N GLN A 75 16.79 -4.86 5.80
CA GLN A 75 18.11 -4.93 6.44
C GLN A 75 18.73 -6.34 6.42
N PHE A 76 17.92 -7.37 6.68
CA PHE A 76 18.39 -8.75 6.92
C PHE A 76 17.87 -9.78 5.91
N GLY A 77 17.00 -9.40 4.96
CA GLY A 77 16.42 -10.34 4.00
C GLY A 77 17.40 -10.86 2.93
N GLY A 78 18.67 -10.44 2.95
CA GLY A 78 19.68 -10.89 2.00
C GLY A 78 19.83 -10.02 0.75
N GLY A 79 19.24 -8.82 0.74
CA GLY A 79 19.42 -7.81 -0.30
C GLY A 79 19.15 -8.32 -1.72
N ARG A 80 20.11 -8.14 -2.64
CA ARG A 80 20.05 -8.67 -4.03
C ARG A 80 20.02 -10.21 -4.10
N GLY A 81 20.31 -10.90 -3.00
CA GLY A 81 20.22 -12.35 -2.87
C GLY A 81 18.80 -12.90 -2.73
N GLN A 82 17.80 -12.03 -2.45
CA GLN A 82 16.40 -12.41 -2.33
C GLN A 82 15.86 -13.03 -3.62
N ALA A 83 14.96 -14.02 -3.48
CA ALA A 83 14.36 -14.70 -4.63
C ALA A 83 13.64 -13.72 -5.58
N ILE A 84 12.94 -12.72 -5.02
CA ILE A 84 12.25 -11.69 -5.82
C ILE A 84 13.24 -10.84 -6.64
N ALA A 85 14.37 -10.44 -6.05
CA ALA A 85 15.41 -9.68 -6.75
C ALA A 85 16.03 -10.50 -7.90
N LYS A 86 16.26 -11.80 -7.67
CA LYS A 86 16.76 -12.71 -8.72
C LYS A 86 15.74 -12.91 -9.83
N ALA A 87 14.46 -13.07 -9.49
CA ALA A 87 13.38 -13.31 -10.44
C ALA A 87 13.22 -12.16 -11.45
N ILE A 88 13.39 -10.91 -11.00
CA ILE A 88 13.33 -9.72 -11.88
C ILE A 88 14.65 -9.43 -12.61
N GLY A 89 15.68 -10.27 -12.43
CA GLY A 89 16.99 -10.08 -13.06
C GLY A 89 17.80 -8.92 -12.49
N LEU A 90 17.61 -8.57 -11.22
CA LEU A 90 18.39 -7.53 -10.55
C LEU A 90 19.84 -8.02 -10.32
N LYS A 91 20.79 -7.46 -11.08
CA LYS A 91 22.20 -7.84 -11.06
C LYS A 91 23.11 -6.63 -11.26
N SER A 92 24.42 -6.82 -11.20
CA SER A 92 25.37 -5.75 -11.47
C SER A 92 25.11 -5.15 -12.86
N GLY A 93 24.99 -3.83 -12.95
CA GLY A 93 24.71 -3.10 -14.19
C GLY A 93 23.28 -3.17 -14.71
N ASN A 94 22.36 -3.86 -14.03
CA ASN A 94 20.93 -3.89 -14.41
C ASN A 94 20.04 -3.60 -13.21
N THR A 95 19.39 -2.44 -13.23
CA THR A 95 18.41 -2.01 -12.23
C THR A 95 17.13 -1.61 -12.97
N PRO A 96 16.15 -2.52 -13.08
CA PRO A 96 14.94 -2.28 -13.87
C PRO A 96 14.00 -1.27 -13.21
N THR A 97 13.14 -0.67 -14.03
CA THR A 97 11.91 -0.02 -13.59
C THR A 97 10.80 -1.07 -13.52
N ILE A 98 10.06 -1.07 -12.42
CA ILE A 98 9.09 -2.12 -12.06
C ILE A 98 7.68 -1.54 -12.06
N LEU A 99 6.76 -2.26 -12.68
CA LEU A 99 5.32 -2.11 -12.48
C LEU A 99 4.85 -3.29 -11.61
N ASP A 100 4.49 -3.02 -10.36
CA ASP A 100 3.86 -4.00 -9.49
C ASP A 100 2.34 -3.90 -9.66
N THR A 101 1.75 -4.90 -10.31
CA THR A 101 0.32 -4.92 -10.65
C THR A 101 -0.56 -5.41 -9.50
N THR A 102 0.03 -5.78 -8.36
CA THR A 102 -0.65 -6.41 -7.22
C THR A 102 -0.01 -5.95 -5.91
N ALA A 103 0.02 -4.64 -5.68
CA ALA A 103 0.82 -4.05 -4.61
C ALA A 103 0.53 -4.66 -3.23
N GLY A 104 -0.73 -4.91 -2.90
CA GLY A 104 -1.13 -5.51 -1.63
C GLY A 104 -0.67 -4.67 -0.44
N LEU A 105 0.25 -5.20 0.38
CA LEU A 105 0.86 -4.48 1.50
C LEU A 105 2.20 -3.79 1.13
N ALA A 106 2.49 -3.67 -0.17
CA ALA A 106 3.70 -3.06 -0.74
C ALA A 106 5.03 -3.70 -0.30
N GLY A 107 5.00 -4.93 0.23
CA GLY A 107 6.19 -5.53 0.84
C GLY A 107 7.30 -5.87 -0.16
N ASP A 108 6.97 -6.57 -1.24
CA ASP A 108 7.95 -6.91 -2.29
C ASP A 108 8.33 -5.66 -3.10
N ALA A 109 7.36 -4.78 -3.40
CA ALA A 109 7.63 -3.47 -4.00
C ALA A 109 8.65 -2.66 -3.22
N PHE A 110 8.50 -2.56 -1.90
CA PHE A 110 9.42 -1.87 -1.02
C PHE A 110 10.80 -2.51 -1.02
N VAL A 111 10.89 -3.85 -0.95
CA VAL A 111 12.16 -4.57 -1.09
C VAL A 111 12.86 -4.17 -2.40
N LEU A 112 12.17 -4.19 -3.53
CA LEU A 112 12.76 -3.84 -4.83
C LEU A 112 13.19 -2.36 -4.89
N ALA A 113 12.39 -1.46 -4.32
CA ALA A 113 12.71 -0.03 -4.26
C ALA A 113 13.97 0.25 -3.42
N THR A 114 14.12 -0.42 -2.28
CA THR A 114 15.33 -0.30 -1.44
C THR A 114 16.58 -0.86 -2.11
N LEU A 115 16.43 -1.79 -3.05
CA LEU A 115 17.53 -2.33 -3.84
C LEU A 115 17.91 -1.46 -5.06
N GLY A 116 17.23 -0.33 -5.22
CA GLY A 116 17.52 0.68 -6.21
C GLY A 116 16.55 0.73 -7.39
N CYS A 117 15.51 -0.10 -7.42
CA CYS A 117 14.53 -0.06 -8.51
C CYS A 117 13.64 1.18 -8.38
N SER A 118 13.21 1.71 -9.52
CA SER A 118 12.01 2.57 -9.58
C SER A 118 10.80 1.64 -9.64
N VAL A 119 9.77 1.87 -8.82
CA VAL A 119 8.61 0.99 -8.68
C VAL A 119 7.32 1.81 -8.70
N THR A 120 6.46 1.53 -9.67
CA THR A 120 5.06 1.98 -9.67
C THR A 120 4.18 0.83 -9.22
N MET A 121 3.41 1.05 -8.16
CA MET A 121 2.48 0.09 -7.58
C MET A 121 1.06 0.35 -8.07
N ILE A 122 0.35 -0.68 -8.48
CA ILE A 122 -1.07 -0.64 -8.79
C ILE A 122 -1.83 -1.45 -7.73
N GLU A 123 -2.81 -0.82 -7.10
CA GLU A 123 -3.69 -1.47 -6.13
C GLU A 123 -5.13 -1.07 -6.42
N ARG A 124 -6.01 -2.07 -6.59
CA ARG A 124 -7.43 -1.83 -6.89
C ARG A 124 -8.27 -1.63 -5.63
N SER A 125 -7.87 -2.23 -4.52
CA SER A 125 -8.55 -2.12 -3.24
C SER A 125 -8.31 -0.74 -2.65
N ALA A 126 -9.33 0.11 -2.64
CA ALA A 126 -9.24 1.44 -2.03
C ALA A 126 -8.79 1.38 -0.56
N ILE A 127 -9.18 0.32 0.17
CA ILE A 127 -8.74 0.08 1.56
C ILE A 127 -7.22 -0.06 1.64
N LEU A 128 -6.63 -0.96 0.84
CA LEU A 128 -5.19 -1.21 0.86
C LEU A 128 -4.43 -0.02 0.28
N PHE A 129 -4.96 0.60 -0.76
CA PHE A 129 -4.38 1.80 -1.35
C PHE A 129 -4.27 2.94 -0.33
N THR A 130 -5.34 3.25 0.42
CA THR A 130 -5.31 4.26 1.48
C THR A 130 -4.30 3.91 2.59
N MET A 131 -4.10 2.63 2.90
CA MET A 131 -3.03 2.21 3.83
C MET A 131 -1.63 2.43 3.24
N ILE A 132 -1.45 2.21 1.93
CA ILE A 132 -0.18 2.50 1.23
C ILE A 132 0.09 4.01 1.23
N GLU A 133 -0.92 4.83 0.93
CA GLU A 133 -0.80 6.30 0.95
C GLU A 133 -0.42 6.82 2.34
N ASP A 134 -1.10 6.35 3.39
CA ASP A 134 -0.76 6.68 4.78
C ASP A 134 0.69 6.30 5.11
N ALA A 135 1.15 5.14 4.65
CA ALA A 135 2.53 4.70 4.85
C ALA A 135 3.55 5.52 4.06
N LEU A 136 3.24 5.92 2.82
CA LEU A 136 4.09 6.79 2.01
C LEU A 136 4.19 8.19 2.62
N GLU A 137 3.07 8.76 3.08
CA GLU A 137 3.03 10.06 3.76
C GLU A 137 3.93 10.04 5.00
N ARG A 138 3.76 9.05 5.88
CA ARG A 138 4.60 8.90 7.08
C ARG A 138 6.06 8.68 6.75
N ALA A 139 6.35 7.85 5.76
CA ALA A 139 7.72 7.57 5.34
C ALA A 139 8.40 8.82 4.74
N SER A 140 7.66 9.69 4.05
CA SER A 140 8.17 10.93 3.45
C SER A 140 8.67 11.96 4.46
N LEU A 141 8.29 11.82 5.73
CA LEU A 141 8.79 12.66 6.82
C LEU A 141 10.21 12.26 7.27
N ASN A 142 10.73 11.13 6.78
CA ASN A 142 12.05 10.63 7.13
C ASN A 142 13.02 10.84 5.96
N GLU A 143 14.10 11.61 6.19
CA GLU A 143 15.12 11.91 5.17
C GLU A 143 15.76 10.66 4.55
N ALA A 144 15.83 9.54 5.28
CA ALA A 144 16.36 8.29 4.75
C ALA A 144 15.48 7.70 3.63
N PHE A 145 14.20 8.09 3.58
CA PHE A 145 13.23 7.63 2.58
C PHE A 145 13.18 8.51 1.32
N ASP A 146 13.68 9.75 1.39
CA ASP A 146 13.70 10.70 0.27
C ASP A 146 14.24 10.10 -1.02
N ALA A 147 15.36 9.38 -0.92
CA ALA A 147 16.03 8.80 -2.07
C ALA A 147 15.19 7.72 -2.76
N ILE A 148 14.31 7.05 -2.01
CA ILE A 148 13.39 6.03 -2.52
C ILE A 148 12.24 6.72 -3.26
N ILE A 149 11.61 7.74 -2.64
CA ILE A 149 10.52 8.51 -3.26
C ILE A 149 11.00 9.21 -4.54
N LYS A 150 12.13 9.92 -4.49
CA LYS A 150 12.70 10.65 -5.64
C LYS A 150 13.04 9.74 -6.82
N ARG A 151 13.30 8.45 -6.58
CA ARG A 151 13.55 7.47 -7.64
C ARG A 151 12.26 6.98 -8.32
N GLY A 152 11.11 7.26 -7.73
CA GLY A 152 9.80 6.78 -8.19
C GLY A 152 9.38 5.55 -7.42
N PHE A 153 8.99 5.72 -6.15
CA PHE A 153 8.25 4.73 -5.38
C PHE A 153 6.83 5.26 -5.18
N THR A 154 5.94 4.92 -6.11
CA THR A 154 4.61 5.54 -6.25
C THR A 154 3.52 4.48 -6.26
N ALA A 155 2.28 4.89 -5.94
CA ALA A 155 1.10 4.03 -5.99
C ALA A 155 -0.01 4.68 -6.83
N ILE A 156 -0.82 3.87 -7.51
CA ILE A 156 -1.99 4.30 -8.28
C ILE A 156 -3.18 3.39 -7.92
N ASN A 157 -4.32 4.01 -7.58
CA ASN A 157 -5.54 3.28 -7.28
C ASN A 157 -6.35 2.98 -8.53
N THR A 158 -6.21 1.78 -9.08
CA THR A 158 -6.96 1.36 -10.26
C THR A 158 -6.88 -0.16 -10.45
N ASP A 159 -7.69 -0.73 -11.35
CA ASP A 159 -7.48 -2.10 -11.78
C ASP A 159 -6.25 -2.17 -12.70
N ALA A 160 -5.35 -3.12 -12.43
CA ALA A 160 -4.11 -3.25 -13.17
C ALA A 160 -4.34 -3.54 -14.66
N ASN A 161 -5.39 -4.28 -15.02
CA ASN A 161 -5.68 -4.54 -16.44
C ASN A 161 -6.14 -3.27 -17.14
N ASP A 162 -6.94 -2.44 -16.47
CA ASP A 162 -7.41 -1.16 -17.03
C ASP A 162 -6.24 -0.19 -17.18
N TYR A 163 -5.35 -0.12 -16.18
CA TYR A 163 -4.11 0.63 -16.28
C TYR A 163 -3.28 0.21 -17.51
N ILE A 164 -2.97 -1.08 -17.64
CA ILE A 164 -2.15 -1.61 -18.74
C ILE A 164 -2.80 -1.34 -20.10
N LYS A 165 -4.12 -1.57 -20.24
CA LYS A 165 -4.84 -1.29 -21.48
C LYS A 165 -4.74 0.19 -21.86
N ASN A 166 -4.93 1.09 -20.90
CA ASN A 166 -4.84 2.53 -21.15
C ASN A 166 -3.45 2.94 -21.62
N GLN A 167 -2.38 2.40 -21.01
CA GLN A 167 -1.00 2.67 -21.45
C GLN A 167 -0.73 2.16 -22.88
N LEU A 168 -1.21 0.97 -23.22
CA LEU A 168 -1.05 0.42 -24.57
C LEU A 168 -1.82 1.23 -25.64
N LEU A 169 -2.95 1.85 -25.26
CA LEU A 169 -3.70 2.69 -26.17
C LEU A 169 -3.02 4.04 -26.40
N THR A 170 -2.43 4.64 -25.37
CA THR A 170 -1.69 5.91 -25.49
C THR A 170 -0.44 5.75 -26.36
N ASP A 171 0.28 4.63 -26.23
CA ASP A 171 1.50 4.38 -27.00
C ASP A 171 1.23 4.11 -28.49
N ASN A 172 0.03 3.66 -28.85
CA ASN A 172 -0.37 3.44 -30.25
C ASN A 172 -0.94 4.71 -30.92
N THR A 173 -1.02 5.83 -30.19
CA THR A 173 -1.52 7.12 -30.70
C THR A 173 -0.42 8.18 -30.86
N ALA A 174 0.85 7.82 -30.57
CA ALA A 174 2.04 8.64 -30.78
C ALA A 174 2.87 8.12 -31.97
#